data_AF-A0A2S7W839-F1
#
_entry.id   AF-A0A2S7W839-F1
#
_cell.length_a   1.000
_cell.length_b   1.000
_cell.length_c   1.000
_cell.angle_alpha   90.00
_cell.angle_beta   90.00
_cell.angle_gamma   90.00
#
_symmetry.space_group_name_H-M   'P 1'
#
loop_
_entity.id
_entity.type
_entity.pdbx_description
1 polymer ?
#
loop_
_entity_poly.entity_id
_entity_poly.type
_entity_poly.pdbx_seq_one_letter_code
_entity_poly.pdbx_strand_id
1 'polypeptide(L)'
;MKIEIDFYTKNPFEKEASFRLQGITADSQETQLYEVFLKNMISYVYYQTNVYHQASDFIDYYGNLKDVSLQILLRKYFIGNLKTGLNVNSFASPIIDFCVHEFQIFERFNSIESELYIQFIRKYYNVFRRIDTLVDFEFEPTKGDDFLGYLNNYGLILPHINIELIASLLDQYFVVVCKNLCRSYINSFDENDITDWESEIILRDIYVAMKFDLLEENEQAQLVLYSKRWILQLFKSFSILKNIRYNINNKGDFIFQPFIDKFSNYFSFAEKKVVAEKSYPTHIFATYEVYHLFNTLAQGLRIKVSVSFVYRLLHEKGLILVKDAPFREWYNLQSYPLTLSTATETLANSKSSEREQFVAIVASLLGVTL
;
A
#
# COMPACT_ATOMS: atom_id res chain seq x y z
N MET A 1 23.08 3.70 0.78
CA MET A 1 24.42 3.10 0.52
C MET A 1 24.50 2.74 -0.96
N LYS A 2 25.56 3.11 -1.70
CA LYS A 2 25.70 2.78 -3.13
C LYS A 2 26.54 1.50 -3.24
N ILE A 3 25.90 0.33 -3.21
CA ILE A 3 26.58 -0.96 -3.39
C ILE A 3 26.86 -1.11 -4.89
N GLU A 4 28.12 -1.04 -5.29
CA GLU A 4 28.55 -1.36 -6.66
C GLU A 4 29.02 -2.82 -6.70
N ILE A 5 28.16 -3.70 -7.21
CA ILE A 5 28.47 -5.13 -7.39
C ILE A 5 29.01 -5.35 -8.80
N ASP A 6 30.24 -5.86 -8.89
CA ASP A 6 30.80 -6.35 -10.15
C ASP A 6 30.26 -7.75 -10.45
N PHE A 7 29.40 -7.86 -11.46
CA PHE A 7 28.71 -9.10 -11.81
C PHE A 7 29.53 -9.99 -12.75
N TYR A 8 29.23 -11.30 -12.77
CA TYR A 8 29.89 -12.23 -13.68
C TYR A 8 29.53 -11.92 -15.14
N THR A 9 30.51 -12.01 -16.03
CA THR A 9 30.34 -11.81 -17.48
C THR A 9 29.83 -13.06 -18.20
N LYS A 10 29.89 -14.23 -17.55
CA LYS A 10 29.44 -15.53 -18.04
C LYS A 10 28.74 -16.30 -16.92
N ASN A 11 28.00 -17.36 -17.27
CA ASN A 11 27.30 -18.22 -16.31
C ASN A 11 28.28 -18.79 -15.26
N PRO A 12 28.22 -18.35 -13.98
CA PRO A 12 29.15 -18.80 -12.96
C PRO A 12 28.80 -20.20 -12.43
N PHE A 13 27.61 -20.73 -12.72
CA PHE A 13 27.16 -22.05 -12.29
C PHE A 13 27.65 -23.18 -13.20
N GLU A 14 28.23 -22.85 -14.37
CA GLU A 14 28.97 -23.79 -15.22
C GLU A 14 30.44 -23.96 -14.81
N LYS A 15 30.88 -23.23 -13.79
CA LYS A 15 32.22 -23.30 -13.22
C LYS A 15 32.22 -24.12 -11.94
N GLU A 16 33.42 -24.45 -11.45
CA GLU A 16 33.56 -25.05 -10.12
C GLU A 16 32.97 -24.13 -9.06
N ALA A 17 32.34 -24.70 -8.03
CA ALA A 17 31.62 -23.92 -7.02
C ALA A 17 32.53 -22.90 -6.30
N SER A 18 33.81 -23.22 -6.12
CA SER A 18 34.84 -22.33 -5.56
C SER A 18 34.99 -21.01 -6.32
N PHE A 19 34.70 -20.98 -7.63
CA PHE A 19 34.72 -19.77 -8.44
C PHE A 19 33.75 -18.70 -7.90
N ARG A 20 32.62 -19.13 -7.32
CA ARG A 20 31.58 -18.23 -6.78
C ARG A 20 31.87 -17.72 -5.37
N LEU A 21 32.93 -18.21 -4.75
CA LEU A 21 33.41 -17.79 -3.42
C LEU A 21 34.67 -16.92 -3.51
N GLN A 22 35.12 -16.60 -4.73
CA GLN A 22 36.27 -15.72 -4.93
C GLN A 22 36.06 -14.36 -4.27
N GLY A 23 37.01 -13.96 -3.44
CA GLY A 23 36.95 -12.73 -2.65
C GLY A 23 36.57 -12.93 -1.18
N ILE A 24 36.14 -14.14 -0.80
CA ILE A 24 36.02 -14.53 0.61
C ILE A 24 37.39 -14.98 1.13
N THR A 25 37.75 -14.49 2.30
CA THR A 25 38.98 -14.84 3.02
C THR A 25 38.63 -15.15 4.48
N ALA A 26 39.57 -15.72 5.23
CA ALA A 26 39.37 -16.02 6.65
C ALA A 26 38.97 -14.79 7.49
N ASP A 27 39.35 -13.58 7.05
CA ASP A 27 39.09 -12.31 7.72
C ASP A 27 37.89 -11.54 7.13
N SER A 28 37.10 -12.17 6.24
CA SER A 28 36.02 -11.50 5.56
C SER A 28 34.91 -11.04 6.50
N GLN A 29 34.52 -9.78 6.35
CA GLN A 29 33.42 -9.18 7.12
C GLN A 29 32.05 -9.56 6.56
N GLU A 30 31.00 -9.41 7.36
CA GLU A 30 29.63 -9.72 6.94
C GLU A 30 29.16 -8.91 5.73
N THR A 31 29.64 -7.69 5.56
CA THR A 31 29.37 -6.85 4.39
C THR A 31 29.91 -7.48 3.10
N GLN A 32 31.12 -8.04 3.14
CA GLN A 32 31.72 -8.75 2.00
C GLN A 32 30.98 -10.06 1.71
N LEU A 33 30.60 -10.80 2.75
CA LEU A 33 29.79 -12.03 2.60
C LEU A 33 28.42 -11.71 1.99
N TYR A 34 27.81 -10.59 2.35
CA TYR A 34 26.56 -10.12 1.77
C TYR A 34 26.70 -9.67 0.31
N GLU A 35 27.81 -9.02 -0.06
CA GLU A 35 28.09 -8.69 -1.47
C GLU A 35 28.23 -9.95 -2.33
N VAL A 36 28.94 -10.96 -1.84
CA VAL A 36 29.03 -12.27 -2.51
C VAL A 36 27.66 -12.94 -2.60
N PHE A 37 26.87 -12.90 -1.53
CA PHE A 37 25.49 -13.40 -1.51
C PHE A 37 24.64 -12.73 -2.59
N LEU A 38 24.61 -11.40 -2.65
CA LEU A 38 23.84 -10.65 -3.65
C LEU A 38 24.32 -10.94 -5.07
N LYS A 39 25.65 -10.98 -5.28
CA LYS A 39 26.24 -11.30 -6.57
C LYS A 39 25.78 -12.68 -7.05
N ASN A 40 25.81 -13.68 -6.17
CA ASN A 40 25.44 -15.05 -6.50
C ASN A 40 23.92 -15.21 -6.66
N MET A 41 23.11 -14.58 -5.81
CA MET A 41 21.65 -14.64 -5.85
C MET A 41 21.07 -14.02 -7.12
N ILE A 42 21.53 -12.82 -7.49
CA ILE A 42 21.11 -12.17 -8.74
C ILE A 42 21.56 -12.98 -9.96
N SER A 43 22.76 -13.58 -9.90
CA SER A 43 23.25 -14.44 -10.97
C SER A 43 22.45 -15.75 -11.06
N TYR A 44 22.02 -16.31 -9.93
CA TYR A 44 21.15 -17.49 -9.87
C TYR A 44 19.83 -17.22 -10.57
N VAL A 45 19.20 -16.09 -10.26
CA VAL A 45 17.98 -15.65 -10.95
C VAL A 45 18.22 -15.47 -12.45
N TYR A 46 19.34 -14.88 -12.84
CA TYR A 46 19.61 -14.62 -14.24
C TYR A 46 19.93 -15.89 -15.05
N TYR A 47 20.74 -16.81 -14.50
CA TYR A 47 21.27 -17.95 -15.25
C TYR A 47 20.58 -19.29 -14.96
N GLN A 48 20.04 -19.51 -13.75
CA GLN A 48 19.45 -20.79 -13.37
C GLN A 48 17.94 -20.79 -13.52
N THR A 49 17.24 -19.73 -13.10
CA THR A 49 15.77 -19.69 -13.19
C THR A 49 15.25 -19.26 -14.56
N ASN A 50 16.05 -18.53 -15.37
CA ASN A 50 15.63 -18.06 -16.69
C ASN A 50 16.02 -18.98 -17.87
N VAL A 51 16.86 -20.01 -17.67
CA VAL A 51 17.47 -20.77 -18.79
C VAL A 51 16.75 -22.11 -19.07
N TYR A 52 15.97 -22.66 -18.14
CA TYR A 52 15.38 -24.00 -18.30
C TYR A 52 13.88 -24.07 -18.64
N HIS A 53 13.20 -22.94 -18.82
CA HIS A 53 11.89 -22.90 -19.46
C HIS A 53 12.00 -22.15 -20.79
N GLN A 54 11.71 -22.87 -21.88
CA GLN A 54 11.65 -22.37 -23.24
C GLN A 54 10.80 -21.11 -23.33
N ALA A 55 11.40 -20.03 -23.82
CA ALA A 55 10.74 -18.80 -24.31
C ALA A 55 9.86 -18.08 -23.28
N SER A 56 9.79 -16.75 -23.39
CA SER A 56 8.74 -15.90 -22.80
C SER A 56 8.55 -15.97 -21.27
N ASP A 57 8.79 -14.97 -20.44
CA ASP A 57 9.01 -13.55 -20.63
C ASP A 57 9.38 -13.02 -19.22
N PHE A 58 10.29 -12.05 -19.12
CA PHE A 58 10.11 -11.07 -18.05
C PHE A 58 8.95 -10.15 -18.50
N ILE A 59 7.71 -10.65 -18.42
CA ILE A 59 6.49 -9.87 -18.61
C ILE A 59 6.58 -8.74 -17.57
N ASP A 60 6.81 -7.50 -18.01
CA ASP A 60 6.41 -6.37 -17.17
C ASP A 60 4.90 -6.45 -16.91
N TYR A 61 4.33 -5.65 -16.02
CA TYR A 61 2.88 -5.68 -15.73
C TYR A 61 1.99 -5.57 -17.00
N TYR A 62 2.57 -5.22 -18.16
CA TYR A 62 1.94 -5.02 -19.46
C TYR A 62 2.33 -6.03 -20.54
N GLY A 63 3.08 -7.10 -20.23
CA GLY A 63 3.34 -8.16 -21.21
C GLY A 63 4.51 -7.93 -22.17
N ASN A 64 5.40 -6.96 -21.90
CA ASN A 64 6.48 -6.64 -22.85
C ASN A 64 7.80 -7.34 -22.53
N LEU A 65 8.36 -8.03 -23.52
CA LEU A 65 9.72 -8.57 -23.52
C LEU A 65 10.75 -7.43 -23.46
N LYS A 66 11.56 -7.40 -22.40
CA LYS A 66 12.75 -6.54 -22.33
C LYS A 66 13.99 -7.37 -22.04
N ASP A 67 15.11 -6.97 -22.62
CA ASP A 67 16.45 -7.41 -22.23
C ASP A 67 16.66 -7.06 -20.75
N VAL A 68 16.64 -8.06 -19.88
CA VAL A 68 16.83 -7.87 -18.44
C VAL A 68 18.30 -8.08 -18.13
N SER A 69 19.02 -7.03 -17.76
CA SER A 69 20.41 -7.14 -17.31
C SER A 69 20.52 -7.48 -15.81
N LEU A 70 21.65 -8.02 -15.37
CA LEU A 70 21.96 -8.27 -13.95
C LEU A 70 21.81 -7.00 -13.09
N GLN A 71 22.14 -5.83 -13.64
CA GLN A 71 21.95 -4.54 -12.98
C GLN A 71 20.46 -4.18 -12.78
N ILE A 72 19.60 -4.54 -13.74
CA ILE A 72 18.15 -4.35 -13.61
C ILE A 72 17.60 -5.28 -12.51
N LEU A 73 18.04 -6.53 -12.45
CA LEU A 73 17.65 -7.46 -11.39
C LEU A 73 18.11 -6.98 -10.00
N LEU A 74 19.34 -6.48 -9.89
CA LEU A 74 19.84 -5.90 -8.66
C LEU A 74 19.00 -4.70 -8.21
N ARG A 75 18.62 -3.81 -9.14
CA ARG A 75 17.69 -2.71 -8.83
C ARG A 75 16.34 -3.23 -8.36
N LYS A 76 15.80 -4.28 -9.01
CA LYS A 76 14.54 -4.93 -8.59
C LYS A 76 14.63 -5.50 -7.18
N TYR A 77 15.76 -6.08 -6.80
CA TYR A 77 16.02 -6.52 -5.44
C TYR A 77 15.92 -5.36 -4.44
N PHE A 78 16.65 -4.26 -4.69
CA PHE A 78 16.67 -3.09 -3.79
C PHE A 78 15.30 -2.41 -3.61
N ILE A 79 14.41 -2.49 -4.60
CA ILE A 79 13.06 -1.93 -4.49
C ILE A 79 12.00 -2.94 -4.01
N GLY A 80 12.40 -4.17 -3.66
CA GLY A 80 11.51 -5.23 -3.19
C GLY A 80 10.61 -5.83 -4.29
N ASN A 81 11.04 -5.83 -5.55
CA ASN A 81 10.26 -6.31 -6.71
C ASN A 81 10.99 -7.40 -7.52
N LEU A 82 11.98 -8.07 -6.95
CA LEU A 82 12.63 -9.21 -7.61
C LEU A 82 11.74 -10.45 -7.48
N LYS A 83 11.14 -10.88 -8.60
CA LYS A 83 10.28 -12.07 -8.69
C LYS A 83 10.75 -13.01 -9.80
N THR A 84 10.56 -14.31 -9.61
CA THR A 84 10.85 -15.36 -10.60
C THR A 84 9.67 -16.33 -10.71
N GLY A 85 9.37 -16.79 -11.93
CA GLY A 85 8.37 -17.84 -12.14
C GLY A 85 8.97 -19.19 -11.78
N LEU A 86 8.77 -19.64 -10.54
CA LEU A 86 9.22 -20.96 -10.08
C LEU A 86 8.20 -22.07 -10.43
N ASN A 87 6.96 -21.68 -10.74
CA ASN A 87 5.91 -22.53 -11.30
C ASN A 87 5.07 -21.74 -12.33
N VAL A 88 4.42 -22.45 -13.25
CA VAL A 88 3.66 -21.90 -14.40
C VAL A 88 2.58 -20.88 -13.99
N ASN A 89 2.17 -20.84 -12.71
CA ASN A 89 1.05 -20.01 -12.24
C ASN A 89 1.34 -19.19 -10.96
N SER A 90 2.59 -19.08 -10.48
CA SER A 90 2.88 -18.33 -9.24
C SER A 90 4.23 -17.62 -9.28
N PHE A 91 4.24 -16.32 -8.96
CA PHE A 91 5.46 -15.49 -8.99
C PHE A 91 5.99 -15.24 -7.58
N ALA A 92 7.08 -15.90 -7.22
CA ALA A 92 7.69 -15.77 -5.90
C ALA A 92 9.04 -15.05 -5.89
N SER A 93 9.43 -14.56 -4.72
CA SER A 93 10.77 -14.03 -4.50
C SER A 93 11.79 -15.19 -4.52
N PRO A 94 12.97 -15.02 -5.14
CA PRO A 94 13.91 -16.12 -5.35
C PRO A 94 14.87 -16.36 -4.18
N ILE A 95 14.75 -15.63 -3.07
CA ILE A 95 15.80 -15.55 -2.05
C ILE A 95 15.90 -16.86 -1.29
N ILE A 96 14.76 -17.47 -0.90
CA ILE A 96 14.78 -18.74 -0.17
C ILE A 96 15.23 -19.89 -1.03
N ASP A 97 14.72 -19.99 -2.25
CA ASP A 97 15.14 -21.02 -3.20
C ASP A 97 16.63 -20.95 -3.47
N PHE A 98 17.17 -19.74 -3.62
CA PHE A 98 18.60 -19.53 -3.72
C PHE A 98 19.35 -20.00 -2.47
N CYS A 99 18.88 -19.67 -1.25
CA CYS A 99 19.53 -20.13 -0.03
C CYS A 99 19.58 -21.66 0.07
N VAL A 100 18.48 -22.34 -0.29
CA VAL A 100 18.41 -23.81 -0.31
C VAL A 100 19.40 -24.38 -1.33
N HIS A 101 19.46 -23.80 -2.52
CA HIS A 101 20.42 -24.16 -3.56
C HIS A 101 21.88 -24.01 -3.06
N GLU A 102 22.22 -22.91 -2.39
CA GLU A 102 23.56 -22.69 -1.86
C GLU A 102 23.91 -23.69 -0.75
N PHE A 103 22.98 -24.02 0.15
CA PHE A 103 23.21 -25.06 1.16
C PHE A 103 23.54 -26.40 0.52
N GLN A 104 22.79 -26.82 -0.50
CA GLN A 104 23.02 -28.09 -1.19
C GLN A 104 24.41 -28.19 -1.84
N ILE A 105 24.92 -27.07 -2.35
CA ILE A 105 26.22 -27.01 -3.03
C ILE A 105 27.37 -26.92 -2.01
N PHE A 106 27.30 -25.96 -1.09
CA PHE A 106 28.46 -25.56 -0.29
C PHE A 106 28.59 -26.28 1.05
N GLU A 107 27.53 -26.91 1.59
CA GLU A 107 27.65 -27.72 2.81
C GLU A 107 28.57 -28.94 2.62
N ARG A 108 28.80 -29.36 1.38
CA ARG A 108 29.67 -30.49 1.03
C ARG A 108 31.08 -30.05 0.65
N PHE A 109 31.33 -28.74 0.57
CA PHE A 109 32.64 -28.18 0.26
C PHE A 109 33.41 -27.94 1.56
N ASN A 110 34.55 -28.63 1.72
CA ASN A 110 35.43 -28.49 2.88
C ASN A 110 36.47 -27.38 2.64
N SER A 111 36.03 -26.12 2.55
CA SER A 111 36.92 -24.96 2.50
C SER A 111 36.51 -23.92 3.54
N ILE A 112 37.46 -23.09 3.95
CA ILE A 112 37.21 -22.04 4.97
C ILE A 112 36.19 -21.03 4.42
N GLU A 113 36.27 -20.72 3.13
CA GLU A 113 35.39 -19.80 2.44
C GLU A 113 33.95 -20.30 2.39
N SER A 114 33.75 -21.59 2.10
CA SER A 114 32.41 -22.19 2.05
C SER A 114 31.79 -22.25 3.44
N GLU A 115 32.57 -22.58 4.48
CA GLU A 115 32.09 -22.58 5.86
C GLU A 115 31.64 -21.19 6.31
N LEU A 116 32.46 -20.15 6.07
CA LEU A 116 32.12 -18.77 6.42
C LEU A 116 30.85 -18.30 5.71
N TYR A 117 30.75 -18.57 4.40
CA TYR A 117 29.60 -18.19 3.60
C TYR A 117 28.31 -18.90 4.03
N ILE A 118 28.36 -20.22 4.27
CA ILE A 118 27.20 -20.97 4.74
C ILE A 118 26.80 -20.56 6.15
N GLN A 119 27.76 -20.29 7.05
CA GLN A 119 27.45 -19.76 8.38
C GLN A 119 26.75 -18.40 8.30
N PHE A 120 27.18 -17.52 7.41
CA PHE A 120 26.50 -16.26 7.12
C PHE A 120 25.06 -16.49 6.65
N ILE A 121 24.85 -17.35 5.65
CA ILE A 121 23.49 -17.65 5.16
C ILE A 121 22.63 -18.24 6.28
N ARG A 122 23.14 -19.20 7.08
CA ARG A 122 22.41 -19.78 8.22
C ARG A 122 22.03 -18.73 9.26
N LYS A 123 22.96 -17.84 9.60
CA LYS A 123 22.73 -16.75 10.56
C LYS A 123 21.59 -15.84 10.10
N TYR A 124 21.52 -15.53 8.81
CA TYR A 124 20.54 -14.60 8.24
C TYR A 124 19.35 -15.27 7.53
N TYR A 125 19.28 -16.60 7.49
CA TYR A 125 18.25 -17.34 6.74
C TYR A 125 16.82 -16.96 7.14
N ASN A 126 16.57 -16.83 8.44
CA ASN A 126 15.25 -16.42 8.94
C ASN A 126 14.88 -14.99 8.54
N VAL A 127 15.87 -14.11 8.36
CA VAL A 127 15.68 -12.75 7.87
C VAL A 127 15.35 -12.80 6.38
N PHE A 128 16.14 -13.52 5.60
CA PHE A 128 15.91 -13.70 4.17
C PHE A 128 14.52 -14.27 3.89
N ARG A 129 14.08 -15.27 4.66
CA ARG A 129 12.72 -15.82 4.60
C ARG A 129 11.63 -14.76 4.76
N ARG A 130 11.83 -13.80 5.66
CA ARG A 130 10.84 -12.74 5.90
C ARG A 130 10.78 -11.78 4.72
N ILE A 131 11.93 -11.40 4.16
CA ILE A 131 12.00 -10.55 2.97
C ILE A 131 11.31 -11.25 1.80
N ASP A 132 11.61 -12.53 1.63
CA ASP A 132 11.03 -13.37 0.59
C ASP A 132 9.49 -13.39 0.68
N THR A 133 8.94 -13.63 1.88
CA THR A 133 7.48 -13.55 2.14
C THR A 133 6.89 -12.16 1.92
N LEU A 134 7.62 -11.08 2.16
CA LEU A 134 7.13 -9.72 1.91
C LEU A 134 7.06 -9.38 0.42
N VAL A 135 7.95 -9.95 -0.39
CA VAL A 135 8.02 -9.73 -1.85
C VAL A 135 7.08 -10.70 -2.60
N ASP A 136 6.92 -11.91 -2.09
CA ASP A 136 6.03 -12.99 -2.56
C ASP A 136 4.56 -12.83 -2.09
N PHE A 137 4.20 -11.69 -1.53
CA PHE A 137 2.81 -11.49 -1.10
C PHE A 137 1.89 -11.29 -2.31
N GLU A 138 1.35 -12.40 -2.83
CA GLU A 138 0.15 -12.43 -3.67
C GLU A 138 -1.05 -12.15 -2.76
N PHE A 139 -1.25 -10.87 -2.43
CA PHE A 139 -2.52 -10.46 -1.85
C PHE A 139 -3.56 -10.43 -2.98
N GLU A 140 -4.43 -11.41 -3.01
CA GLU A 140 -5.71 -11.22 -3.69
C GLU A 140 -6.54 -10.30 -2.79
N PRO A 141 -6.91 -9.09 -3.26
CA PRO A 141 -7.85 -8.28 -2.53
C PRO A 141 -9.10 -9.10 -2.29
N THR A 142 -9.51 -9.22 -1.04
CA THR A 142 -10.70 -10.00 -0.64
C THR A 142 -12.00 -9.40 -1.21
N LYS A 143 -11.89 -8.34 -2.02
CA LYS A 143 -12.96 -7.45 -2.50
C LYS A 143 -13.85 -6.90 -1.38
N GLY A 144 -13.40 -7.00 -0.14
CA GLY A 144 -14.10 -6.55 1.04
C GLY A 144 -15.06 -7.54 1.66
N ASP A 145 -15.20 -8.75 1.11
CA ASP A 145 -16.08 -9.79 1.67
C ASP A 145 -15.63 -10.19 3.09
N ASP A 146 -14.32 -10.34 3.30
CA ASP A 146 -13.77 -10.73 4.61
C ASP A 146 -13.91 -9.62 5.66
N PHE A 147 -13.74 -8.35 5.26
CA PHE A 147 -13.92 -7.21 6.17
C PHE A 147 -15.40 -6.96 6.47
N LEU A 148 -16.30 -7.14 5.48
CA LEU A 148 -17.74 -7.07 5.69
C LEU A 148 -18.21 -8.19 6.64
N GLY A 149 -17.73 -9.42 6.43
CA GLY A 149 -17.97 -10.54 7.34
C GLY A 149 -17.44 -10.24 8.75
N TYR A 150 -16.26 -9.63 8.86
CA TYR A 150 -15.71 -9.16 10.12
C TYR A 150 -16.63 -8.15 10.82
N LEU A 151 -17.07 -7.09 10.15
CA LEU A 151 -17.97 -6.08 10.73
C LEU A 151 -19.32 -6.68 11.15
N ASN A 152 -19.89 -7.55 10.32
CA ASN A 152 -21.15 -8.23 10.61
C ASN A 152 -21.03 -9.13 11.85
N ASN A 153 -19.91 -9.82 12.04
CA ASN A 153 -19.64 -10.64 13.23
C ASN A 153 -19.58 -9.81 14.52
N TYR A 154 -19.30 -8.51 14.42
CA TYR A 154 -19.35 -7.56 15.54
C TYR A 154 -20.66 -6.75 15.60
N GLY A 155 -21.65 -7.08 14.77
CA GLY A 155 -22.96 -6.45 14.77
C GLY A 155 -23.02 -5.05 14.15
N LEU A 156 -21.99 -4.65 13.41
CA LEU A 156 -21.95 -3.33 12.75
C LEU A 156 -22.49 -3.45 11.31
N ILE A 157 -23.72 -2.97 11.09
CA ILE A 157 -24.37 -2.96 9.78
C ILE A 157 -24.57 -1.50 9.35
N LEU A 158 -23.82 -1.05 8.35
CA LEU A 158 -23.83 0.34 7.88
C LEU A 158 -24.32 0.39 6.42
N PRO A 159 -25.64 0.39 6.17
CA PRO A 159 -26.21 0.22 4.82
C PRO A 159 -25.92 1.40 3.88
N HIS A 160 -25.46 2.53 4.41
CA HIS A 160 -25.21 3.76 3.65
C HIS A 160 -23.73 3.95 3.30
N ILE A 161 -22.85 3.04 3.72
CA ILE A 161 -21.43 3.09 3.41
C ILE A 161 -21.07 2.03 2.38
N ASN A 162 -20.22 2.41 1.43
CA ASN A 162 -19.56 1.43 0.58
C ASN A 162 -18.43 0.71 1.37
N ILE A 163 -18.80 -0.33 2.12
CA ILE A 163 -17.86 -1.12 2.93
C ILE A 163 -16.83 -1.84 2.06
N GLU A 164 -17.21 -2.30 0.87
CA GLU A 164 -16.29 -2.93 -0.08
C GLU A 164 -15.15 -1.99 -0.47
N LEU A 165 -15.47 -0.71 -0.72
CA LEU A 165 -14.46 0.33 -0.99
C LEU A 165 -13.53 0.52 0.19
N ILE A 166 -14.06 0.62 1.41
CA ILE A 166 -13.24 0.78 2.62
C ILE A 166 -12.30 -0.41 2.79
N ALA A 167 -12.82 -1.63 2.65
CA ALA A 167 -12.02 -2.83 2.76
C ALA A 167 -10.90 -2.87 1.71
N SER A 168 -11.22 -2.57 0.45
CA SER A 168 -10.22 -2.51 -0.62
C SER A 168 -9.13 -1.48 -0.35
N LEU A 169 -9.47 -0.32 0.23
CA LEU A 169 -8.50 0.70 0.58
C LEU A 169 -7.61 0.28 1.78
N LEU A 170 -8.17 -0.40 2.79
CA LEU A 170 -7.41 -0.95 3.92
C LEU A 170 -6.42 -2.03 3.45
N ASP A 171 -6.86 -2.86 2.54
CA ASP A 171 -6.07 -3.89 1.88
C ASP A 171 -4.92 -3.29 1.05
N GLN A 172 -5.20 -2.23 0.26
CA GLN A 172 -4.17 -1.49 -0.47
C GLN A 172 -3.16 -0.84 0.47
N TYR A 173 -3.63 -0.23 1.56
CA TYR A 173 -2.77 0.37 2.57
C TYR A 173 -1.82 -0.66 3.16
N PHE A 174 -2.32 -1.85 3.50
CA PHE A 174 -1.52 -2.95 4.00
C PHE A 174 -0.41 -3.36 3.01
N VAL A 175 -0.74 -3.49 1.72
CA VAL A 175 0.25 -3.85 0.68
C VAL A 175 1.34 -2.79 0.53
N VAL A 176 0.98 -1.50 0.53
CA VAL A 176 1.96 -0.40 0.44
C VAL A 176 2.89 -0.40 1.65
N VAL A 177 2.35 -0.61 2.85
CA VAL A 177 3.14 -0.75 4.07
C VAL A 177 4.15 -1.90 3.95
N CYS A 178 3.73 -3.08 3.49
CA CYS A 178 4.63 -4.23 3.29
C CYS A 178 5.75 -3.92 2.28
N LYS A 179 5.45 -3.21 1.19
CA LYS A 179 6.45 -2.78 0.20
C LYS A 179 7.45 -1.79 0.80
N ASN A 180 7.00 -0.81 1.57
CA ASN A 180 7.89 0.18 2.17
C ASN A 180 8.80 -0.43 3.23
N LEU A 181 8.30 -1.42 4.00
CA LEU A 181 9.14 -2.19 4.91
C LEU A 181 10.23 -2.98 4.20
N CYS A 182 9.95 -3.58 3.04
CA CYS A 182 10.98 -4.20 2.21
C CYS A 182 12.05 -3.19 1.82
N ARG A 183 11.64 -2.04 1.29
CA ARG A 183 12.55 -1.00 0.80
C ARG A 183 13.42 -0.43 1.91
N SER A 184 12.82 -0.07 3.04
CA SER A 184 13.50 0.48 4.22
C SER A 184 14.52 -0.53 4.77
N TYR A 185 14.13 -1.79 4.93
CA TYR A 185 15.04 -2.84 5.41
C TYR A 185 16.27 -3.04 4.50
N ILE A 186 16.07 -3.08 3.17
CA ILE A 186 17.16 -3.34 2.22
C ILE A 186 18.11 -2.13 2.08
N ASN A 187 17.60 -0.90 2.26
CA ASN A 187 18.38 0.33 2.08
C ASN A 187 19.05 0.88 3.34
N SER A 188 19.11 0.10 4.43
CA SER A 188 19.34 0.51 5.83
C SER A 188 18.10 1.15 6.45
N PHE A 189 17.47 0.42 7.37
CA PHE A 189 16.16 0.72 7.95
C PHE A 189 16.05 2.17 8.43
N ASP A 190 15.22 2.97 7.75
CA ASP A 190 14.76 4.28 8.20
C ASP A 190 13.25 4.23 8.40
N GLU A 191 12.80 4.58 9.60
CA GLU A 191 11.39 4.66 9.95
C GLU A 191 10.66 5.78 9.17
N ASN A 192 11.39 6.72 8.58
CA ASN A 192 10.84 7.79 7.74
C ASN A 192 10.54 7.33 6.29
N ASP A 193 11.21 6.30 5.79
CA ASP A 193 10.96 5.71 4.45
C ASP A 193 9.62 4.94 4.40
N ILE A 194 9.03 4.72 5.55
CA ILE A 194 7.74 4.08 5.75
C ILE A 194 6.58 5.00 5.30
N THR A 195 6.80 6.31 5.35
CA THR A 195 5.79 7.34 5.11
C THR A 195 5.95 7.99 3.75
N ASP A 196 5.79 7.19 2.70
CA ASP A 196 5.80 7.71 1.34
C ASP A 196 4.46 8.36 0.93
N TRP A 197 4.53 9.13 -0.15
CA TRP A 197 3.37 9.82 -0.73
C TRP A 197 2.22 8.87 -1.10
N GLU A 198 2.52 7.61 -1.43
CA GLU A 198 1.52 6.60 -1.81
C GLU A 198 0.69 6.19 -0.58
N SER A 199 1.35 5.97 0.57
CA SER A 199 0.67 5.68 1.84
C SER A 199 -0.25 6.82 2.31
N GLU A 200 0.16 8.08 2.10
CA GLU A 200 -0.63 9.27 2.44
C GLU A 200 -1.90 9.40 1.60
N ILE A 201 -1.82 9.11 0.30
CA ILE A 201 -2.99 9.13 -0.59
C ILE A 201 -4.01 8.09 -0.14
N ILE A 202 -3.57 6.87 0.17
CA ILE A 202 -4.48 5.81 0.59
C ILE A 202 -5.11 6.14 1.95
N LEU A 203 -4.35 6.66 2.91
CA LEU A 203 -4.90 7.11 4.20
C LEU A 203 -5.96 8.20 4.03
N ARG A 204 -5.73 9.16 3.14
CA ARG A 204 -6.72 10.19 2.80
C ARG A 204 -7.99 9.58 2.21
N ASP A 205 -7.85 8.62 1.31
CA ASP A 205 -8.99 7.97 0.66
C ASP A 205 -9.79 7.12 1.65
N ILE A 206 -9.12 6.44 2.60
CA ILE A 206 -9.77 5.74 3.73
C ILE A 206 -10.51 6.76 4.60
N TYR A 207 -9.89 7.90 4.93
CA TYR A 207 -10.51 8.96 5.73
C TYR A 207 -11.77 9.51 5.10
N VAL A 208 -11.72 9.84 3.81
CA VAL A 208 -12.90 10.32 3.08
C VAL A 208 -13.99 9.24 3.05
N ALA A 209 -13.62 7.97 2.88
CA ALA A 209 -14.61 6.89 2.85
C ALA A 209 -15.27 6.63 4.22
N MET A 210 -14.57 6.89 5.32
CA MET A 210 -15.08 6.74 6.69
C MET A 210 -15.83 7.96 7.21
N LYS A 211 -15.43 9.16 6.77
CA LYS A 211 -16.05 10.43 7.15
C LYS A 211 -17.22 10.70 6.23
N PHE A 212 -18.33 10.04 6.55
CA PHE A 212 -19.59 10.24 5.88
C PHE A 212 -20.55 10.95 6.85
N ASP A 213 -20.99 12.16 6.50
CA ASP A 213 -21.83 13.02 7.36
C ASP A 213 -23.17 12.35 7.77
N LEU A 214 -23.58 11.27 7.10
CA LEU A 214 -24.78 10.50 7.46
C LEU A 214 -24.56 9.47 8.58
N LEU A 215 -23.33 9.28 9.05
CA LEU A 215 -23.02 8.37 10.15
C LEU A 215 -23.02 9.11 11.48
N GLU A 216 -23.58 8.49 12.51
CA GLU A 216 -23.45 9.02 13.87
C GLU A 216 -21.98 8.95 14.32
N GLU A 217 -21.55 9.88 15.18
CA GLU A 217 -20.17 9.94 15.69
C GLU A 217 -19.71 8.60 16.31
N ASN A 218 -20.62 7.89 16.98
CA ASN A 218 -20.34 6.59 17.57
C ASN A 218 -20.09 5.50 16.50
N GLU A 219 -20.84 5.53 15.39
CA GLU A 219 -20.67 4.59 14.28
C GLU A 219 -19.33 4.84 13.55
N GLN A 220 -18.98 6.12 13.34
CA GLN A 220 -17.68 6.51 12.77
C GLN A 220 -16.51 6.06 13.66
N ALA A 221 -16.63 6.27 14.98
CA ALA A 221 -15.63 5.85 15.95
C ALA A 221 -15.47 4.31 15.98
N GLN A 222 -16.59 3.58 15.90
CA GLN A 222 -16.57 2.12 15.82
C GLN A 222 -15.94 1.63 14.51
N LEU A 223 -16.25 2.25 13.37
CA LEU A 223 -15.66 1.91 12.08
C LEU A 223 -14.14 2.08 12.10
N VAL A 224 -13.63 3.20 12.62
CA VAL A 224 -12.18 3.41 12.80
C VAL A 224 -11.56 2.36 13.72
N LEU A 225 -12.22 2.05 14.84
CA LEU A 225 -11.75 1.02 15.77
C LEU A 225 -11.66 -0.36 15.10
N TYR A 226 -12.67 -0.76 14.33
CA TYR A 226 -12.70 -2.04 13.65
C TYR A 226 -11.71 -2.10 12.48
N SER A 227 -11.53 -1.02 11.73
CA SER A 227 -10.49 -0.93 10.70
C SER A 227 -9.08 -1.01 11.28
N LYS A 228 -8.82 -0.37 12.42
CA LYS A 228 -7.57 -0.54 13.16
C LYS A 228 -7.35 -2.00 13.57
N ARG A 229 -8.37 -2.66 14.11
CA ARG A 229 -8.29 -4.08 14.51
C ARG A 229 -8.09 -5.00 13.31
N TRP A 230 -8.71 -4.68 12.18
CA TRP A 230 -8.55 -5.40 10.92
C TRP A 230 -7.12 -5.30 10.39
N ILE A 231 -6.56 -4.08 10.30
CA ILE A 231 -5.15 -3.89 9.92
C ILE A 231 -4.21 -4.69 10.84
N LEU A 232 -4.44 -4.64 12.16
CA LEU A 232 -3.70 -5.45 13.13
C LEU A 232 -3.87 -6.96 12.90
N GLN A 233 -5.05 -7.39 12.46
CA GLN A 233 -5.33 -8.78 12.11
C GLN A 233 -4.62 -9.18 10.81
N LEU A 234 -4.59 -8.32 9.79
CA LEU A 234 -3.80 -8.55 8.57
C LEU A 234 -2.32 -8.73 8.92
N PHE A 235 -1.75 -7.86 9.76
CA PHE A 235 -0.38 -8.03 10.26
C PHE A 235 -0.18 -9.32 11.09
N LYS A 236 -1.21 -9.78 11.83
CA LYS A 236 -1.17 -11.05 12.57
C LYS A 236 -1.18 -12.26 11.63
N SER A 237 -2.09 -12.26 10.65
CA SER A 237 -2.25 -13.33 9.65
C SER A 237 -1.01 -13.46 8.77
N PHE A 238 -0.28 -12.36 8.57
CA PHE A 238 1.02 -12.30 7.91
C PHE A 238 2.15 -13.07 8.66
N SER A 239 1.85 -13.81 9.74
CA SER A 239 2.78 -14.68 10.49
C SER A 239 4.01 -13.98 11.11
N ILE A 240 4.05 -12.65 11.12
CA ILE A 240 5.14 -11.88 11.71
C ILE A 240 5.13 -11.97 13.25
N LEU A 241 3.95 -12.12 13.86
CA LEU A 241 3.82 -12.04 15.33
C LEU A 241 4.29 -13.26 16.12
N LYS A 242 4.31 -14.47 15.54
CA LYS A 242 4.74 -15.67 16.30
C LYS A 242 6.26 -15.83 16.38
N ASN A 243 7.04 -15.21 15.50
CA ASN A 243 8.50 -15.40 15.44
C ASN A 243 9.35 -14.14 15.70
N ILE A 244 8.77 -12.93 15.65
CA ILE A 244 9.49 -11.70 16.07
C ILE A 244 9.51 -11.56 17.58
N ARG A 245 8.43 -11.98 18.27
CA ARG A 245 8.31 -11.89 19.74
C ARG A 245 9.27 -12.80 20.51
N TYR A 246 9.80 -13.85 19.87
CA TYR A 246 10.58 -14.90 20.54
C TYR A 246 12.10 -14.75 20.37
N ASN A 247 12.58 -14.05 19.34
CA ASN A 247 14.00 -14.04 18.97
C ASN A 247 14.69 -12.67 19.00
N ILE A 248 13.98 -11.59 19.36
CA ILE A 248 14.61 -10.32 19.70
C ILE A 248 14.49 -10.18 21.21
N ASN A 249 15.61 -10.36 21.90
CA ASN A 249 15.75 -10.22 23.33
C ASN A 249 14.93 -9.04 23.87
N ASN A 250 14.02 -9.36 24.79
CA ASN A 250 13.30 -8.47 25.71
C ASN A 250 13.54 -6.96 25.53
N LYS A 251 12.49 -6.25 25.08
CA LYS A 251 12.31 -4.78 24.93
C LYS A 251 12.39 -4.19 23.52
N GLY A 252 12.01 -4.93 22.48
CA GLY A 252 11.77 -4.34 21.15
C GLY A 252 10.29 -4.05 20.95
N ASP A 253 9.93 -2.77 20.82
CA ASP A 253 8.57 -2.34 20.49
C ASP A 253 8.08 -2.97 19.18
N PHE A 254 6.76 -3.08 19.06
CA PHE A 254 6.10 -3.60 17.87
C PHE A 254 6.59 -2.81 16.65
N ILE A 255 7.27 -3.47 15.69
CA ILE A 255 7.85 -2.81 14.49
C ILE A 255 6.80 -2.02 13.70
N PHE A 256 5.52 -2.42 13.82
CA PHE A 256 4.41 -1.72 13.17
C PHE A 256 3.73 -0.67 14.06
N GLN A 257 4.24 -0.39 15.26
CA GLN A 257 3.66 0.58 16.19
C GLN A 257 3.62 1.98 15.57
N PRO A 258 4.69 2.47 14.90
CA PRO A 258 4.63 3.74 14.19
C PRO A 258 3.53 3.81 13.12
N PHE A 259 3.19 2.69 12.47
CA PHE A 259 2.11 2.62 11.47
C PHE A 259 0.74 2.71 12.12
N ILE A 260 0.55 1.97 13.21
CA ILE A 260 -0.70 1.98 13.97
C ILE A 260 -0.89 3.34 14.63
N ASP A 261 0.18 3.97 15.10
CA ASP A 261 0.15 5.32 15.68
C ASP A 261 -0.17 6.35 14.60
N LYS A 262 0.43 6.26 13.41
CA LYS A 262 0.09 7.14 12.29
C LYS A 262 -1.36 6.98 11.84
N PHE A 263 -1.84 5.75 11.66
CA PHE A 263 -3.26 5.50 11.40
C PHE A 263 -4.11 6.09 12.53
N SER A 264 -3.76 5.84 13.79
CA SER A 264 -4.51 6.38 14.93
C SER A 264 -4.50 7.91 14.98
N ASN A 265 -3.41 8.58 14.58
CA ASN A 265 -3.30 10.04 14.52
C ASN A 265 -4.03 10.63 13.30
N TYR A 266 -4.09 9.92 12.18
CA TYR A 266 -4.82 10.36 10.99
C TYR A 266 -6.33 10.29 11.22
N PHE A 267 -6.77 9.27 11.96
CA PHE A 267 -8.16 9.01 12.33
C PHE A 267 -8.48 9.40 13.77
N SER A 268 -7.58 10.12 14.46
CA SER A 268 -7.95 10.82 15.68
C SER A 268 -8.83 11.97 15.21
N PHE A 269 -10.12 11.68 15.05
CA PHE A 269 -11.12 12.71 15.06
C PHE A 269 -10.85 13.45 16.36
N ALA A 270 -10.20 14.62 16.28
CA ALA A 270 -10.11 15.48 17.43
C ALA A 270 -11.55 15.56 17.94
N GLU A 271 -11.77 15.19 19.21
CA GLU A 271 -13.03 15.38 19.92
C GLU A 271 -13.31 16.88 19.91
N LYS A 272 -13.73 17.39 18.76
CA LYS A 272 -14.43 18.63 18.65
C LYS A 272 -15.85 18.24 19.03
N LYS A 273 -16.07 18.15 20.34
CA LYS A 273 -17.31 18.61 20.96
C LYS A 273 -17.50 20.07 20.58
N VAL A 274 -17.80 20.31 19.31
CA VAL A 274 -18.40 21.54 18.88
C VAL A 274 -19.87 21.21 18.98
N VAL A 275 -20.49 21.65 20.07
CA VAL A 275 -21.88 22.04 19.99
C VAL A 275 -21.94 22.95 18.77
N ALA A 276 -22.42 22.44 17.64
CA ALA A 276 -22.38 23.12 16.36
C ALA A 276 -23.20 24.40 16.46
N GLU A 277 -22.54 25.51 16.77
CA GLU A 277 -22.83 26.72 16.02
C GLU A 277 -22.74 26.30 14.56
N LYS A 278 -23.86 26.44 13.83
CA LYS A 278 -24.00 26.20 12.40
C LYS A 278 -23.07 27.15 11.62
N SER A 279 -21.76 27.00 11.77
CA SER A 279 -20.74 27.78 11.09
C SER A 279 -20.55 27.20 9.71
N TYR A 280 -20.96 27.93 8.69
CA TYR A 280 -20.82 27.57 7.28
C TYR A 280 -20.34 28.79 6.49
N PRO A 281 -19.78 28.61 5.27
CA PRO A 281 -19.32 29.74 4.47
C PRO A 281 -20.51 30.48 3.87
N THR A 282 -21.06 31.44 4.63
CA THR A 282 -22.22 32.28 4.29
C THR A 282 -22.04 33.12 3.03
N HIS A 283 -20.79 33.35 2.62
CA HIS A 283 -20.47 34.02 1.35
C HIS A 283 -20.59 33.09 0.13
N ILE A 284 -20.56 31.76 0.34
CA ILE A 284 -20.69 30.75 -0.72
C ILE A 284 -22.10 30.19 -0.77
N PHE A 285 -22.70 29.86 0.37
CA PHE A 285 -24.01 29.20 0.46
C PHE A 285 -25.07 30.11 1.05
N ALA A 286 -26.31 29.98 0.58
CA ALA A 286 -27.45 30.74 1.07
C ALA A 286 -27.83 30.35 2.50
N THR A 287 -27.83 29.05 2.82
CA THR A 287 -28.18 28.54 4.15
C THR A 287 -27.24 27.41 4.60
N TYR A 288 -27.25 27.13 5.90
CA TYR A 288 -26.50 26.01 6.46
C TYR A 288 -26.96 24.67 5.87
N GLU A 289 -28.27 24.52 5.64
CA GLU A 289 -28.88 23.29 5.12
C GLU A 289 -28.38 22.99 3.69
N VAL A 290 -28.22 24.02 2.87
CA VAL A 290 -27.64 23.87 1.52
C VAL A 290 -26.16 23.51 1.61
N TYR A 291 -25.40 24.18 2.48
CA TYR A 291 -24.00 23.83 2.71
C TYR A 291 -23.87 22.37 3.15
N HIS A 292 -24.69 21.93 4.10
CA HIS A 292 -24.70 20.57 4.62
C HIS A 292 -24.99 19.57 3.50
N LEU A 293 -26.03 19.79 2.69
CA LEU A 293 -26.32 18.95 1.53
C LEU A 293 -25.15 18.87 0.56
N PHE A 294 -24.56 20.02 0.20
CA PHE A 294 -23.43 20.05 -0.71
C PHE A 294 -22.22 19.30 -0.13
N ASN A 295 -21.88 19.56 1.14
CA ASN A 295 -20.75 18.96 1.83
C ASN A 295 -20.88 17.44 1.90
N THR A 296 -22.06 16.93 2.28
CA THR A 296 -22.37 15.50 2.33
C THR A 296 -22.23 14.85 0.96
N LEU A 297 -22.76 15.47 -0.10
CA LEU A 297 -22.60 14.97 -1.46
C LEU A 297 -21.12 14.99 -1.89
N ALA A 298 -20.42 16.10 -1.67
CA ALA A 298 -19.05 16.31 -2.12
C ALA A 298 -18.04 15.32 -1.50
N GLN A 299 -18.29 14.83 -0.29
CA GLN A 299 -17.47 13.78 0.34
C GLN A 299 -17.47 12.46 -0.46
N GLY A 300 -18.56 12.12 -1.14
CA GLY A 300 -18.69 10.88 -1.91
C GLY A 300 -18.37 11.00 -3.41
N LEU A 301 -18.33 12.21 -3.96
CA LEU A 301 -18.23 12.43 -5.41
C LEU A 301 -16.77 12.43 -5.89
N ARG A 302 -16.40 11.39 -6.66
CA ARG A 302 -15.06 11.24 -7.26
C ARG A 302 -14.97 11.66 -8.73
N ILE A 303 -16.07 12.07 -9.34
CA ILE A 303 -16.15 12.39 -10.77
C ILE A 303 -16.51 13.87 -10.95
N LYS A 304 -15.70 14.61 -11.74
CA LYS A 304 -15.87 16.05 -12.01
C LYS A 304 -17.28 16.39 -12.50
N VAL A 305 -17.85 15.58 -13.38
CA VAL A 305 -19.20 15.78 -13.94
C VAL A 305 -20.25 15.76 -12.83
N SER A 306 -20.13 14.86 -11.85
CA SER A 306 -21.07 14.78 -10.73
C SER A 306 -20.95 15.99 -9.80
N VAL A 307 -19.73 16.42 -9.48
CA VAL A 307 -19.51 17.65 -8.68
C VAL A 307 -20.04 18.87 -9.43
N SER A 308 -19.78 18.96 -10.73
CA SER A 308 -20.28 20.04 -11.60
C SER A 308 -21.80 20.09 -11.59
N PHE A 309 -22.47 18.93 -11.68
CA PHE A 309 -23.92 18.85 -11.61
C PHE A 309 -24.47 19.42 -10.30
N VAL A 310 -23.95 18.98 -9.15
CA VAL A 310 -24.43 19.44 -7.82
C VAL A 310 -24.22 20.95 -7.67
N TYR A 311 -23.02 21.44 -8.03
CA TYR A 311 -22.73 22.87 -8.01
C TYR A 311 -23.70 23.66 -8.91
N ARG A 312 -23.88 23.25 -10.17
CA ARG A 312 -24.74 23.95 -11.13
C ARG A 312 -26.21 23.93 -10.71
N LEU A 313 -26.71 22.80 -10.23
CA LEU A 313 -28.07 22.67 -9.73
C LEU A 313 -28.35 23.65 -8.59
N LEU A 314 -27.47 23.71 -7.58
CA LEU A 314 -27.63 24.59 -6.43
C LEU A 314 -27.40 26.07 -6.80
N HIS A 315 -26.42 26.37 -7.66
CA HIS A 315 -26.15 27.72 -8.13
C HIS A 315 -27.32 28.29 -8.96
N GLU A 316 -27.87 27.52 -9.90
CA GLU A 316 -29.01 27.96 -10.72
C GLU A 316 -30.31 28.13 -9.91
N LYS A 317 -30.43 27.42 -8.78
CA LYS A 317 -31.50 27.63 -7.78
C LYS A 317 -31.24 28.80 -6.83
N GLY A 318 -30.11 29.50 -6.95
CA GLY A 318 -29.74 30.62 -6.07
C GLY A 318 -29.30 30.20 -4.67
N LEU A 319 -28.96 28.92 -4.48
CA LEU A 319 -28.55 28.34 -3.20
C LEU A 319 -27.03 28.39 -2.99
N ILE A 320 -26.26 28.43 -4.09
CA ILE A 320 -24.84 28.83 -4.10
C ILE A 320 -24.75 30.24 -4.69
N LEU A 321 -24.10 31.15 -3.95
CA LEU A 321 -24.12 32.59 -4.17
C LEU A 321 -22.98 33.10 -5.06
N VAL A 322 -21.92 32.30 -5.24
CA VAL A 322 -20.73 32.69 -5.99
C VAL A 322 -20.63 31.97 -7.33
N LYS A 323 -19.95 32.61 -8.27
CA LYS A 323 -19.60 32.02 -9.56
C LYS A 323 -18.50 30.96 -9.41
N ASP A 324 -18.22 30.27 -10.52
CA ASP A 324 -17.40 29.07 -10.57
C ASP A 324 -15.97 29.23 -10.01
N ALA A 325 -15.28 30.34 -10.30
CA ALA A 325 -13.90 30.52 -9.85
C ALA A 325 -13.78 30.60 -8.31
N PRO A 326 -14.49 31.50 -7.60
CA PRO A 326 -14.49 31.53 -6.13
C PRO A 326 -14.95 30.21 -5.51
N PHE A 327 -15.94 29.53 -6.11
CA PHE A 327 -16.41 28.25 -5.63
C PHE A 327 -15.31 27.17 -5.70
N ARG A 328 -14.57 27.09 -6.81
CA ARG A 328 -13.47 26.11 -6.97
C ARG A 328 -12.32 26.37 -6.01
N GLU A 329 -11.97 27.63 -5.79
CA GLU A 329 -10.96 28.01 -4.80
C GLU A 329 -11.36 27.51 -3.41
N TRP A 330 -12.58 27.79 -2.99
CA TRP A 330 -13.12 27.28 -1.73
C TRP A 330 -13.16 25.75 -1.68
N TYR A 331 -13.66 25.09 -2.73
CA TYR A 331 -13.81 23.64 -2.82
C TYR A 331 -12.46 22.92 -2.70
N ASN A 332 -11.42 23.42 -3.37
CA ASN A 332 -10.08 22.83 -3.36
C ASN A 332 -9.34 23.02 -2.02
N LEU A 333 -9.79 23.96 -1.17
CA LEU A 333 -9.31 24.10 0.20
C LEU A 333 -9.97 23.08 1.15
N GLN A 334 -11.06 22.43 0.73
CA GLN A 334 -11.71 21.38 1.51
C GLN A 334 -11.04 20.03 1.26
N SER A 335 -11.10 19.13 2.24
CA SER A 335 -10.56 17.77 2.15
C SER A 335 -11.47 16.82 1.34
N TYR A 336 -11.99 17.27 0.19
CA TYR A 336 -12.80 16.44 -0.70
C TYR A 336 -11.91 15.54 -1.59
N PRO A 337 -12.42 14.39 -2.06
CA PRO A 337 -11.63 13.41 -2.82
C PRO A 337 -11.24 13.85 -4.24
N LEU A 338 -11.84 14.91 -4.78
CA LEU A 338 -11.55 15.43 -6.11
C LEU A 338 -10.95 16.84 -6.02
N THR A 339 -9.95 17.15 -6.86
CA THR A 339 -9.50 18.54 -7.06
C THR A 339 -10.08 19.11 -8.35
N LEU A 340 -10.69 20.29 -8.29
CA LEU A 340 -11.26 21.00 -9.44
C LEU A 340 -10.22 21.94 -10.07
N SER A 341 -9.40 21.39 -10.98
CA SER A 341 -8.36 22.14 -11.70
C SER A 341 -8.88 22.99 -12.88
N THR A 342 -10.04 22.63 -13.43
CA THR A 342 -10.68 23.31 -14.57
C THR A 342 -12.10 23.75 -14.21
N ALA A 343 -12.71 24.60 -15.05
CA ALA A 343 -14.05 25.11 -14.79
C ALA A 343 -15.08 23.97 -14.69
N THR A 344 -16.10 24.11 -13.85
CA THR A 344 -17.19 23.14 -13.78
C THR A 344 -17.96 23.12 -15.10
N GLU A 345 -18.42 21.93 -15.49
CA GLU A 345 -19.26 21.74 -16.68
C GLU A 345 -20.56 22.55 -16.56
N THR A 346 -21.19 22.86 -17.69
CA THR A 346 -22.54 23.46 -17.70
C THR A 346 -23.58 22.49 -17.16
N LEU A 347 -24.74 22.98 -16.71
CA LEU A 347 -25.82 22.09 -16.25
C LEU A 347 -26.25 21.14 -17.38
N ALA A 348 -26.37 21.63 -18.61
CA ALA A 348 -26.75 20.82 -19.76
C ALA A 348 -25.80 19.62 -19.99
N ASN A 349 -24.50 19.81 -19.76
CA ASN A 349 -23.48 18.77 -19.96
C ASN A 349 -23.32 17.83 -18.76
N SER A 350 -23.80 18.23 -17.58
CA SER A 350 -23.62 17.48 -16.33
C SER A 350 -24.90 16.81 -15.81
N LYS A 351 -26.06 17.25 -16.28
CA LYS A 351 -27.37 16.73 -15.90
C LYS A 351 -27.60 15.30 -16.38
N SER A 352 -28.14 14.47 -15.49
CA SER A 352 -28.79 13.20 -15.81
C SER A 352 -29.93 12.96 -14.83
N SER A 353 -30.93 12.17 -15.24
CA SER A 353 -32.06 11.78 -14.38
C SER A 353 -31.61 11.07 -13.11
N GLU A 354 -30.59 10.23 -13.20
CA GLU A 354 -30.01 9.49 -12.07
C GLU A 354 -29.40 10.44 -11.03
N ARG A 355 -28.65 11.46 -11.47
CA ARG A 355 -28.05 12.44 -10.56
C ARG A 355 -29.09 13.33 -9.91
N GLU A 356 -30.14 13.71 -10.64
CA GLU A 356 -31.28 14.45 -10.10
C GLU A 356 -31.99 13.65 -8.99
N GLN A 357 -32.26 12.37 -9.24
CA GLN A 357 -32.85 11.48 -8.24
C GLN A 357 -31.94 11.28 -7.03
N PHE A 358 -30.63 11.07 -7.25
CA PHE A 358 -29.68 10.90 -6.16
C PHE A 358 -29.63 12.13 -5.24
N VAL A 359 -29.52 13.34 -5.81
CA VAL A 359 -29.53 14.58 -5.02
C VAL A 359 -30.86 14.76 -4.28
N ALA A 360 -31.99 14.43 -4.91
CA ALA A 360 -33.30 14.50 -4.26
C ALA A 360 -33.43 13.53 -3.08
N ILE A 361 -32.92 12.30 -3.21
CA ILE A 361 -32.89 11.30 -2.13
C ILE A 361 -32.05 11.82 -0.95
N VAL A 362 -30.83 12.28 -1.21
CA VAL A 362 -29.94 12.79 -0.16
C VAL A 362 -30.53 14.04 0.51
N ALA A 363 -31.11 14.95 -0.27
CA ALA A 363 -31.80 16.12 0.28
C ALA A 363 -32.97 15.72 1.18
N SER A 364 -33.76 14.72 0.78
CA SER A 364 -34.86 14.20 1.61
C SER A 364 -34.36 13.57 2.90
N LEU A 365 -33.26 12.80 2.87
CA LEU A 365 -32.65 12.20 4.06
C LEU A 365 -32.13 13.26 5.03
N LEU A 366 -31.61 14.37 4.50
CA LEU A 366 -31.10 15.50 5.27
C LEU A 366 -32.17 16.52 5.68
N GLY A 367 -33.43 16.33 5.27
CA GLY A 367 -34.52 17.28 5.53
C GLY A 367 -34.37 18.63 4.79
N VAL A 368 -33.65 18.66 3.67
CA VAL A 368 -33.39 19.87 2.87
C VAL A 368 -34.40 19.96 1.73
N THR A 369 -35.05 21.12 1.58
CA THR A 369 -35.96 21.41 0.45
C THR A 369 -35.18 22.09 -0.67
N LEU A 370 -35.23 21.53 -1.89
CA LEU A 370 -34.42 21.95 -3.05
C LEU A 370 -35.13 22.88 -4.02
#